data_AF-A0A1I2FVP3-F1
#
_entry.id   AF-A0A1I2FVP3-F1
#
_cell.length_a   1.000
_cell.length_b   1.000
_cell.length_c   1.000
_cell.angle_alpha   90.00
_cell.angle_beta   90.00
_cell.angle_gamma   90.00
#
_symmetry.space_group_name_H-M   'P 1'
#
loop_
_entity.id
_entity.type
_entity.pdbx_description
1 polymer ?
#
loop_
_entity_poly.entity_id
_entity_poly.type
_entity_poly.pdbx_seq_one_letter_code
_entity_poly.pdbx_strand_id
1 'polypeptide(L)'
;MTMNQGLTDLVEQIDRMIETVATAPGLDDAELRQILRFLTQVIQVVEQAFQDVLTLLIEIKYLENSDLGSTKMTELRKQIDLLTARSFYRDAAEICSRLKHLRQNFDQFVRPVINNLPQISGWGGVLGLIEEREGRIIMLIENTANHMSRMLDTVDGSTLMEAKAAASQNAEELRLLLSELHELNGKILGFSGKTGFLELTRNRNELQREVQIMIDKRDQSITHGPKVQLGDSNVFHGDFAIATTIQDSFNQIAQSSANDDLKQKLELLCSQVQDLTKMLPAEKQKEMAQDLSSFVAEATKETPRRKWYELNAEGLIEAAKACAGLASPVIATVKEVLALLSTTA
;
A
#
# COMPACT_ATOMS: atom_id res chain seq x y z
N MET A 1 8.03 -13.87 21.64
CA MET A 1 8.45 -12.79 20.72
C MET A 1 7.16 -12.21 20.15
N THR A 2 6.91 -10.92 20.35
CA THR A 2 5.71 -10.26 19.82
C THR A 2 5.86 -10.09 18.30
N MET A 3 4.73 -10.01 17.57
CA MET A 3 4.72 -9.90 16.11
C MET A 3 5.57 -8.72 15.61
N ASN A 4 5.48 -7.57 16.31
CA ASN A 4 6.29 -6.37 16.03
C ASN A 4 7.80 -6.61 16.14
N GLN A 5 8.26 -7.32 17.17
CA GLN A 5 9.70 -7.46 17.39
C GLN A 5 10.38 -8.26 16.27
N GLY A 6 9.65 -9.18 15.65
CA GLY A 6 10.17 -9.94 14.51
C GLY A 6 10.41 -9.10 13.25
N LEU A 7 9.59 -8.08 13.01
CA LEU A 7 9.69 -7.22 11.83
C LEU A 7 10.67 -6.07 12.05
N THR A 8 10.69 -5.43 13.22
CA THR A 8 11.70 -4.41 13.53
C THR A 8 13.11 -4.98 13.40
N ASP A 9 13.37 -6.17 13.96
CA ASP A 9 14.65 -6.87 13.82
C ASP A 9 14.98 -7.17 12.34
N LEU A 10 13.96 -7.39 11.50
CA LEU A 10 14.12 -7.62 10.07
C LEU A 10 14.53 -6.33 9.35
N VAL A 11 13.83 -5.23 9.60
CA VAL A 11 14.12 -3.92 8.99
C VAL A 11 15.56 -3.52 9.31
N GLU A 12 16.00 -3.66 10.57
CA GLU A 12 17.39 -3.37 10.96
C GLU A 12 18.42 -4.29 10.30
N GLN A 13 18.07 -5.56 10.06
CA GLN A 13 18.96 -6.49 9.36
C GLN A 13 19.08 -6.11 7.89
N ILE A 14 17.97 -5.78 7.24
CA ILE A 14 17.97 -5.38 5.83
C ILE A 14 18.66 -4.02 5.67
N ASP A 15 18.46 -3.05 6.57
CA ASP A 15 19.17 -1.76 6.55
C ASP A 15 20.70 -1.98 6.59
N ARG A 16 21.20 -2.79 7.53
CA ARG A 16 22.63 -3.14 7.59
C ARG A 16 23.14 -3.84 6.34
N MET A 17 22.29 -4.64 5.70
CA MET A 17 22.62 -5.31 4.45
C MET A 17 22.71 -4.32 3.29
N ILE A 18 21.72 -3.43 3.12
CA ILE A 18 21.75 -2.37 2.11
C ILE A 18 23.05 -1.57 2.24
N GLU A 19 23.43 -1.17 3.45
CA GLU A 19 24.69 -0.46 3.71
C GLU A 19 25.93 -1.28 3.32
N THR A 20 25.92 -2.59 3.56
CA THR A 20 27.01 -3.50 3.17
C THR A 20 27.11 -3.63 1.65
N VAL A 21 25.97 -3.74 0.94
CA VAL A 21 25.95 -3.78 -0.52
C VAL A 21 26.37 -2.44 -1.12
N ALA A 22 25.90 -1.34 -0.53
CA ALA A 22 26.21 0.03 -0.92
C ALA A 22 27.69 0.35 -0.90
N THR A 23 28.43 -0.29 0.00
CA THR A 23 29.85 -0.05 0.19
C THR A 23 30.72 -1.09 -0.52
N ALA A 24 30.14 -2.10 -1.16
CA ALA A 24 30.88 -3.16 -1.83
C ALA A 24 31.48 -2.67 -3.16
N PRO A 25 32.82 -2.63 -3.31
CA PRO A 25 33.44 -2.25 -4.56
C PRO A 25 33.25 -3.35 -5.62
N GLY A 26 32.82 -2.97 -6.83
CA GLY A 26 32.87 -3.84 -8.02
C GLY A 26 31.54 -4.43 -8.51
N LEU A 27 30.40 -4.09 -7.91
CA LEU A 27 29.09 -4.38 -8.51
C LEU A 27 28.87 -3.52 -9.75
N ASP A 28 28.52 -4.15 -10.87
CA ASP A 28 28.09 -3.40 -12.05
C ASP A 28 26.61 -2.99 -11.96
N ASP A 29 26.21 -2.02 -12.79
CA ASP A 29 24.84 -1.51 -12.77
C ASP A 29 23.81 -2.61 -13.12
N ALA A 30 24.15 -3.61 -13.95
CA ALA A 30 23.20 -4.63 -14.38
C ALA A 30 22.88 -5.61 -13.25
N GLU A 31 23.90 -6.03 -12.50
CA GLU A 31 23.78 -6.87 -11.32
C GLU A 31 22.93 -6.19 -10.24
N LEU A 32 23.16 -4.91 -10.02
CA LEU A 32 22.42 -4.08 -9.07
C LEU A 32 20.93 -3.99 -9.45
N ARG A 33 20.61 -3.79 -10.74
CA ARG A 33 19.23 -3.78 -11.25
C ARG A 33 18.52 -5.09 -10.99
N GLN A 34 19.22 -6.21 -11.15
CA GLN A 34 18.64 -7.52 -10.96
C GLN A 34 18.31 -7.80 -9.50
N ILE A 35 19.21 -7.43 -8.57
CA ILE A 35 18.96 -7.51 -7.13
C ILE A 35 17.77 -6.65 -6.74
N LEU A 36 17.72 -5.41 -7.24
CA LEU A 36 16.62 -4.49 -6.98
C LEU A 36 15.28 -5.04 -7.46
N ARG A 37 15.21 -5.52 -8.71
CA ARG A 37 13.99 -6.14 -9.25
C ARG A 37 13.53 -7.30 -8.37
N PHE A 38 14.45 -8.16 -7.94
CA PHE A 38 14.13 -9.27 -7.06
C PHE A 38 13.58 -8.78 -5.71
N LEU A 39 14.24 -7.83 -5.04
CA LEU A 39 13.80 -7.32 -3.75
C LEU A 39 12.43 -6.64 -3.84
N THR A 40 12.20 -5.82 -4.88
CA THR A 40 10.90 -5.21 -5.14
C THR A 40 9.81 -6.26 -5.33
N GLN A 41 10.09 -7.33 -6.09
CA GLN A 41 9.13 -8.42 -6.29
C GLN A 41 8.79 -9.15 -4.98
N VAL A 42 9.79 -9.43 -4.13
CA VAL A 42 9.56 -10.03 -2.80
C VAL A 42 8.65 -9.14 -1.97
N ILE A 43 8.97 -7.86 -1.85
CA ILE A 43 8.21 -6.90 -1.03
C ILE A 43 6.76 -6.81 -1.50
N GLN A 44 6.54 -6.66 -2.81
CA GLN A 44 5.20 -6.56 -3.39
C GLN A 44 4.34 -7.78 -3.06
N VAL A 45 4.94 -8.96 -3.17
CA VAL A 45 4.29 -10.23 -2.88
C VAL A 45 3.89 -10.32 -1.40
N VAL A 46 4.80 -9.94 -0.50
CA VAL A 46 4.54 -9.95 0.94
C VAL A 46 3.45 -8.96 1.31
N GLU A 47 3.54 -7.74 0.79
CA GLU A 47 2.57 -6.68 0.99
C GLU A 47 1.16 -7.11 0.55
N GLN A 48 1.03 -7.77 -0.61
CA GLN A 48 -0.26 -8.28 -1.08
C GLN A 48 -0.89 -9.23 -0.07
N ALA A 49 -0.13 -10.21 0.40
CA ALA A 49 -0.66 -11.21 1.31
C ALA A 49 -1.12 -10.60 2.64
N PHE A 50 -0.42 -9.57 3.12
CA PHE A 50 -0.82 -8.80 4.29
C PHE A 50 -2.08 -7.96 4.05
N GLN A 51 -2.24 -7.35 2.88
CA GLN A 51 -3.44 -6.61 2.51
C GLN A 51 -4.67 -7.54 2.45
N ASP A 52 -4.54 -8.75 1.93
CA ASP A 52 -5.63 -9.73 1.88
C ASP A 52 -6.09 -10.13 3.30
N VAL A 53 -5.16 -10.30 4.24
CA VAL A 53 -5.50 -10.56 5.65
C VAL A 53 -6.15 -9.34 6.29
N LEU A 54 -5.61 -8.13 6.05
CA LEU A 54 -6.14 -6.88 6.59
C LEU A 54 -7.60 -6.67 6.18
N THR A 55 -7.91 -6.98 4.92
CA THR A 55 -9.25 -6.94 4.35
C THR A 55 -10.24 -7.73 5.18
N LEU A 56 -9.94 -9.00 5.45
CA LEU A 56 -10.83 -9.89 6.19
C LEU A 56 -11.01 -9.42 7.63
N LEU A 57 -9.94 -8.95 8.28
CA LEU A 57 -10.02 -8.36 9.62
C LEU A 57 -10.95 -7.15 9.66
N ILE A 58 -10.89 -6.29 8.63
CA ILE A 58 -11.78 -5.14 8.50
C ILE A 58 -13.22 -5.59 8.28
N GLU A 59 -13.47 -6.59 7.44
CA GLU A 59 -14.83 -7.12 7.25
C GLU A 59 -15.41 -7.68 8.56
N ILE A 60 -14.63 -8.45 9.33
CA ILE A 60 -15.02 -8.94 10.66
C ILE A 60 -15.32 -7.78 11.61
N LYS A 61 -14.46 -6.75 11.64
CA LYS A 61 -14.63 -5.55 12.48
C LYS A 61 -15.96 -4.83 12.22
N TYR A 62 -16.53 -4.95 11.02
CA TYR A 62 -17.78 -4.30 10.64
C TYR A 62 -18.99 -5.23 10.56
N LEU A 63 -18.89 -6.45 11.09
CA LEU A 63 -20.06 -7.32 11.20
C LEU A 63 -21.13 -6.71 12.12
N GLU A 64 -22.38 -6.87 11.72
CA GLU A 64 -23.56 -6.51 12.49
C GLU A 64 -24.28 -7.77 13.02
N ASN A 65 -25.15 -7.62 14.02
CA ASN A 65 -25.95 -8.75 14.51
C ASN A 65 -26.85 -9.36 13.43
N SER A 66 -27.29 -8.55 12.46
CA SER A 66 -28.06 -8.98 11.27
C SER A 66 -27.24 -9.86 10.33
N ASP A 67 -25.91 -9.76 10.37
CA ASP A 67 -25.02 -10.58 9.55
C ASP A 67 -24.84 -11.99 10.13
N LEU A 68 -25.20 -12.20 11.41
CA LEU A 68 -25.08 -13.50 12.07
C LEU A 68 -26.07 -14.50 11.46
N GLY A 69 -25.53 -15.53 10.80
CA GLY A 69 -26.32 -16.51 10.05
C GLY A 69 -26.71 -16.07 8.65
N SER A 70 -26.23 -14.92 8.17
CA SER A 70 -26.44 -14.47 6.79
C SER A 70 -25.47 -15.15 5.80
N THR A 71 -25.72 -14.94 4.52
CA THR A 71 -24.80 -15.35 3.43
C THR A 71 -23.44 -14.67 3.54
N LYS A 72 -23.37 -13.46 4.10
CA LYS A 72 -22.12 -12.71 4.30
C LYS A 72 -21.17 -13.43 5.25
N MET A 73 -21.67 -13.97 6.36
CA MET A 73 -20.86 -14.74 7.30
C MET A 73 -20.31 -16.03 6.66
N THR A 74 -21.13 -16.66 5.82
CA THR A 74 -20.71 -17.85 5.06
C THR A 74 -19.64 -17.51 4.03
N GLU A 75 -19.78 -16.39 3.32
CA GLU A 75 -18.76 -15.93 2.36
C GLU A 75 -17.47 -15.52 3.07
N LEU A 76 -17.56 -14.85 4.22
CA LEU A 76 -16.38 -14.47 5.01
C LEU A 76 -15.61 -15.69 5.51
N ARG A 77 -16.32 -16.70 6.04
CA ARG A 77 -15.72 -18.00 6.40
C ARG A 77 -15.08 -18.66 5.19
N LYS A 78 -15.79 -18.69 4.06
CA LYS A 78 -15.25 -19.22 2.80
C LYS A 78 -14.03 -18.44 2.36
N GLN A 79 -13.97 -17.12 2.49
CA GLN A 79 -12.79 -16.32 2.15
C GLN A 79 -11.61 -16.59 3.08
N ILE A 80 -11.85 -16.82 4.37
CA ILE A 80 -10.80 -17.22 5.33
C ILE A 80 -10.35 -18.67 5.10
N ASP A 81 -11.27 -19.58 4.80
CA ASP A 81 -10.97 -20.96 4.43
C ASP A 81 -10.22 -21.00 3.11
N LEU A 82 -10.59 -20.13 2.17
CA LEU A 82 -9.84 -19.90 0.96
C LEU A 82 -8.45 -19.40 1.37
N LEU A 83 -8.33 -18.27 2.06
CA LEU A 83 -7.06 -17.74 2.54
C LEU A 83 -6.18 -18.85 3.16
N THR A 84 -6.68 -19.68 4.08
CA THR A 84 -5.93 -20.80 4.70
C THR A 84 -5.77 -22.05 3.84
N ALA A 85 -6.63 -22.28 2.84
CA ALA A 85 -6.54 -23.46 2.00
C ALA A 85 -5.27 -23.40 1.17
N ARG A 86 -4.50 -24.49 1.25
CA ARG A 86 -3.32 -24.75 0.42
C ARG A 86 -3.52 -24.46 -1.08
N SER A 87 -4.76 -24.47 -1.58
CA SER A 87 -5.12 -24.22 -2.98
C SER A 87 -5.51 -22.77 -3.30
N PHE A 88 -5.90 -21.94 -2.34
CA PHE A 88 -6.05 -20.49 -2.56
C PHE A 88 -4.71 -19.81 -2.41
N TYR A 89 -3.93 -20.31 -1.45
CA TYR A 89 -2.49 -20.29 -1.52
C TYR A 89 -1.93 -21.23 -2.60
N ARG A 90 -2.63 -21.46 -3.71
CA ARG A 90 -1.92 -21.75 -4.96
C ARG A 90 -1.26 -20.49 -5.46
N ASP A 91 -1.80 -19.32 -5.11
CA ASP A 91 -1.15 -18.03 -5.31
C ASP A 91 -0.14 -17.73 -4.21
N ALA A 92 -0.21 -18.31 -3.00
CA ALA A 92 0.92 -18.32 -2.06
C ALA A 92 1.85 -19.54 -2.15
N ALA A 93 1.48 -20.58 -2.89
CA ALA A 93 2.40 -21.51 -3.52
C ALA A 93 2.90 -20.93 -4.82
N GLU A 94 2.28 -19.87 -5.37
CA GLU A 94 2.83 -18.94 -6.35
C GLU A 94 3.61 -17.85 -5.63
N ILE A 95 3.35 -17.50 -4.36
CA ILE A 95 4.25 -16.68 -3.54
C ILE A 95 5.42 -17.56 -3.17
N CYS A 96 5.25 -18.81 -2.74
CA CYS A 96 6.33 -19.75 -2.48
C CYS A 96 6.96 -20.25 -3.77
N SER A 97 6.24 -20.34 -4.90
CA SER A 97 6.82 -20.69 -6.20
C SER A 97 7.40 -19.47 -6.89
N ARG A 98 6.94 -18.25 -6.62
CA ARG A 98 7.58 -16.99 -7.01
C ARG A 98 8.74 -16.75 -6.08
N LEU A 99 8.71 -17.06 -4.80
CA LEU A 99 9.80 -16.99 -3.83
C LEU A 99 10.80 -18.10 -4.09
N LYS A 100 10.35 -19.29 -4.49
CA LYS A 100 11.21 -20.37 -5.01
C LYS A 100 11.72 -20.07 -6.41
N HIS A 101 10.96 -19.41 -7.28
CA HIS A 101 11.41 -18.94 -8.59
C HIS A 101 12.31 -17.73 -8.45
N LEU A 102 12.08 -16.87 -7.46
CA LEU A 102 12.90 -15.75 -7.03
C LEU A 102 14.16 -16.33 -6.42
N ARG A 103 14.09 -17.41 -5.63
CA ARG A 103 15.22 -18.19 -5.14
C ARG A 103 15.97 -18.84 -6.28
N GLN A 104 15.29 -19.38 -7.30
CA GLN A 104 15.93 -19.91 -8.50
C GLN A 104 16.58 -18.80 -9.32
N ASN A 105 15.92 -17.66 -9.51
CA ASN A 105 16.45 -16.47 -10.17
C ASN A 105 17.61 -15.89 -9.37
N PHE A 106 17.52 -15.94 -8.05
CA PHE A 106 18.58 -15.59 -7.14
C PHE A 106 19.76 -16.55 -7.34
N ASP A 107 19.55 -17.85 -7.22
CA ASP A 107 20.58 -18.88 -7.39
C ASP A 107 21.20 -18.84 -8.79
N GLN A 108 20.41 -18.52 -9.80
CA GLN A 108 20.82 -18.48 -11.21
C GLN A 108 21.54 -17.18 -11.57
N PHE A 109 21.11 -16.05 -11.02
CA PHE A 109 21.56 -14.74 -11.51
C PHE A 109 22.26 -13.88 -10.46
N VAL A 110 21.81 -13.93 -9.20
CA VAL A 110 22.35 -13.08 -8.13
C VAL A 110 23.46 -13.80 -7.35
N ARG A 111 23.30 -15.09 -7.06
CA ARG A 111 24.29 -15.91 -6.37
C ARG A 111 25.64 -15.96 -7.10
N PRO A 112 25.73 -16.09 -8.43
CA PRO A 112 27.02 -16.07 -9.13
C PRO A 112 27.75 -14.75 -8.96
N VAL A 113 27.02 -13.64 -8.98
CA VAL A 113 27.56 -12.28 -8.75
C VAL A 113 28.10 -12.16 -7.33
N ILE A 114 27.29 -12.53 -6.35
CA ILE A 114 27.65 -12.46 -4.93
C ILE A 114 28.89 -13.30 -4.62
N ASN A 115 29.00 -14.50 -5.21
CA ASN A 115 30.14 -15.39 -5.00
C ASN A 115 31.46 -14.82 -5.52
N ASN A 116 31.43 -13.78 -6.37
CA ASN A 116 32.63 -13.10 -6.86
C ASN A 116 33.01 -11.89 -6.02
N LEU A 117 32.17 -11.49 -5.05
CA LEU A 117 32.45 -10.35 -4.18
C LEU A 117 33.39 -10.73 -3.04
N PRO A 118 34.32 -9.85 -2.63
CA PRO A 118 35.32 -10.15 -1.59
C PRO A 118 34.73 -10.34 -0.17
N GLN A 119 33.42 -10.14 0.04
CA GLN A 119 32.74 -10.25 1.34
C GLN A 119 31.47 -11.12 1.31
N ILE A 120 31.59 -12.36 0.84
CA ILE A 120 30.49 -13.35 0.75
C ILE A 120 29.78 -13.59 2.10
N SER A 121 30.47 -13.44 3.24
CA SER A 121 29.89 -13.70 4.57
C SER A 121 28.73 -12.76 4.92
N GLY A 122 28.75 -11.50 4.45
CA GLY A 122 27.63 -10.57 4.63
C GLY A 122 26.41 -10.97 3.81
N TRP A 123 26.64 -11.45 2.58
CA TRP A 123 25.59 -11.87 1.67
C TRP A 123 24.93 -13.19 2.05
N GLY A 124 25.66 -14.16 2.61
CA GLY A 124 25.07 -15.39 3.13
C GLY A 124 24.00 -15.13 4.20
N GLY A 125 24.15 -14.06 4.99
CA GLY A 125 23.14 -13.59 5.95
C GLY A 125 21.86 -13.11 5.27
N VAL A 126 21.96 -12.33 4.18
CA VAL A 126 20.82 -11.85 3.38
C VAL A 126 19.91 -12.99 2.94
N LEU A 127 20.51 -14.12 2.55
CA LEU A 127 19.80 -15.26 1.96
C LEU A 127 19.14 -16.13 3.00
N GLY A 128 19.86 -16.42 4.09
CA GLY A 128 19.27 -17.09 5.25
C GLY A 128 18.10 -16.29 5.79
N LEU A 129 18.19 -14.96 5.75
CA LEU A 129 17.08 -14.09 6.12
C LEU A 129 15.93 -14.22 5.14
N ILE A 130 16.09 -14.03 3.83
CA ILE A 130 14.94 -14.14 2.91
C ILE A 130 14.22 -15.50 3.04
N GLU A 131 14.97 -16.61 3.16
CA GLU A 131 14.40 -17.95 3.35
C GLU A 131 13.70 -18.12 4.72
N GLU A 132 14.33 -17.68 5.81
CA GLU A 132 13.71 -17.70 7.15
C GLU A 132 12.47 -16.81 7.20
N ARG A 133 12.47 -15.71 6.43
CA ARG A 133 11.39 -14.73 6.40
C ARG A 133 10.21 -15.19 5.54
N GLU A 134 10.42 -15.90 4.44
CA GLU A 134 9.36 -16.61 3.72
C GLU A 134 8.56 -17.49 4.69
N GLY A 135 9.27 -18.34 5.45
CA GLY A 135 8.63 -19.21 6.45
C GLY A 135 7.88 -18.45 7.53
N ARG A 136 8.44 -17.34 8.03
CA ARG A 136 7.79 -16.50 9.05
C ARG A 136 6.56 -15.76 8.51
N ILE A 137 6.60 -15.24 7.29
CA ILE A 137 5.49 -14.53 6.66
C ILE A 137 4.32 -15.49 6.47
N ILE A 138 4.58 -16.68 5.91
CA ILE A 138 3.58 -17.73 5.75
C ILE A 138 2.98 -18.10 7.12
N MET A 139 3.82 -18.37 8.10
CA MET A 139 3.37 -18.73 9.45
C MET A 139 2.52 -17.63 10.09
N LEU A 140 2.87 -16.36 9.90
CA LEU A 140 2.12 -15.23 10.44
C LEU A 140 0.74 -15.13 9.79
N ILE A 141 0.70 -15.19 8.46
CA ILE A 141 -0.54 -15.16 7.70
C ILE A 141 -1.43 -16.35 8.09
N GLU A 142 -0.89 -17.56 8.13
CA GLU A 142 -1.61 -18.78 8.54
C GLU A 142 -2.12 -18.65 9.98
N ASN A 143 -1.30 -18.15 10.91
CA ASN A 143 -1.71 -17.96 12.30
C ASN A 143 -2.87 -16.96 12.42
N THR A 144 -2.79 -15.82 11.72
CA THR A 144 -3.84 -14.80 11.73
C THR A 144 -5.12 -15.34 11.10
N ALA A 145 -5.02 -16.02 9.96
CA ALA A 145 -6.17 -16.61 9.29
C ALA A 145 -6.83 -17.73 10.10
N ASN A 146 -6.05 -18.61 10.73
CA ASN A 146 -6.55 -19.63 11.66
C ASN A 146 -7.17 -19.02 12.92
N HIS A 147 -6.67 -17.87 13.37
CA HIS A 147 -7.27 -17.14 14.47
C HIS A 147 -8.62 -16.51 14.07
N MET A 148 -8.70 -15.89 12.88
CA MET A 148 -9.94 -15.37 12.31
C MET A 148 -11.00 -16.47 12.13
N SER A 149 -10.61 -17.62 11.59
CA SER A 149 -11.48 -18.79 11.42
C SER A 149 -12.06 -19.24 12.77
N ARG A 150 -11.20 -19.49 13.77
CA ARG A 150 -11.63 -19.87 15.13
C ARG A 150 -12.56 -18.85 15.77
N MET A 151 -12.25 -17.57 15.60
CA MET A 151 -13.09 -16.49 16.10
C MET A 151 -14.49 -16.56 15.47
N LEU A 152 -14.58 -16.66 14.13
CA LEU A 152 -15.85 -16.75 13.41
C LEU A 152 -16.66 -18.00 13.69
N ASP A 153 -16.04 -19.12 14.04
CA ASP A 153 -16.74 -20.34 14.43
C ASP A 153 -17.46 -20.19 15.78
N THR A 154 -16.93 -19.36 16.66
CA THR A 154 -17.50 -19.10 18.00
C THR A 154 -18.40 -17.88 18.07
N VAL A 155 -18.40 -17.02 17.04
CA VAL A 155 -19.16 -15.77 17.06
C VAL A 155 -20.66 -16.02 17.05
N ASP A 156 -21.32 -15.45 18.07
CA ASP A 156 -22.77 -15.29 18.20
C ASP A 156 -23.11 -13.84 18.64
N GLY A 157 -24.38 -13.56 18.92
CA GLY A 157 -24.82 -12.21 19.29
C GLY A 157 -24.21 -11.69 20.60
N SER A 158 -23.73 -12.58 21.47
CA SER A 158 -23.11 -12.22 22.75
C SER A 158 -21.60 -11.98 22.62
N THR A 159 -20.95 -12.69 21.71
CA THR A 159 -19.49 -12.66 21.50
C THR A 159 -19.06 -11.77 20.32
N LEU A 160 -19.99 -11.28 19.50
CA LEU A 160 -19.70 -10.45 18.33
C LEU A 160 -18.87 -9.20 18.67
N MET A 161 -19.12 -8.56 19.81
CA MET A 161 -18.37 -7.36 20.21
C MET A 161 -16.89 -7.68 20.51
N GLU A 162 -16.62 -8.82 21.15
CA GLU A 162 -15.27 -9.30 21.44
C GLU A 162 -14.52 -9.64 20.15
N ALA A 163 -15.20 -10.30 19.21
CA ALA A 163 -14.63 -10.61 17.91
C ALA A 163 -14.28 -9.35 17.10
N LYS A 164 -15.16 -8.34 17.12
CA LYS A 164 -14.90 -7.05 16.46
C LYS A 164 -13.71 -6.32 17.09
N ALA A 165 -13.58 -6.37 18.41
CA ALA A 165 -12.44 -5.78 19.13
C ALA A 165 -11.13 -6.49 18.76
N ALA A 166 -11.10 -7.83 18.78
CA ALA A 166 -9.94 -8.62 18.39
C ALA A 166 -9.55 -8.38 16.93
N ALA A 167 -10.52 -8.37 16.01
CA ALA A 167 -10.28 -8.06 14.60
C ALA A 167 -9.72 -6.65 14.39
N SER A 168 -10.24 -5.67 15.13
CA SER A 168 -9.72 -4.29 15.09
C SER A 168 -8.28 -4.22 15.60
N GLN A 169 -7.95 -4.88 16.71
CA GLN A 169 -6.60 -4.89 17.25
C GLN A 169 -5.62 -5.51 16.24
N ASN A 170 -5.95 -6.69 15.71
CA ASN A 170 -5.12 -7.36 14.71
C ASN A 170 -4.96 -6.52 13.44
N ALA A 171 -6.00 -5.79 13.02
CA ALA A 171 -5.93 -4.90 11.86
C ALA A 171 -4.94 -3.74 12.08
N GLU A 172 -4.95 -3.11 13.27
CA GLU A 172 -3.98 -2.04 13.58
C GLU A 172 -2.55 -2.57 13.67
N GLU A 173 -2.35 -3.74 14.29
CA GLU A 173 -1.04 -4.41 14.32
C GLU A 173 -0.54 -4.68 12.90
N LEU A 174 -1.40 -5.19 12.02
CA LEU A 174 -1.04 -5.48 10.63
C LEU A 174 -0.73 -4.23 9.80
N ARG A 175 -1.46 -3.13 10.03
CA ARG A 175 -1.19 -1.83 9.38
C ARG A 175 0.17 -1.28 9.78
N LEU A 176 0.54 -1.41 11.05
CA LEU A 176 1.86 -1.00 11.52
C LEU A 176 2.95 -1.80 10.79
N LEU A 177 2.79 -3.13 10.69
CA LEU A 177 3.73 -4.00 9.96
C LEU A 177 3.82 -3.65 8.47
N LEU A 178 2.69 -3.37 7.82
CA LEU A 178 2.66 -2.91 6.43
C LEU A 178 3.39 -1.57 6.25
N SER A 179 3.19 -0.63 7.17
CA SER A 179 3.88 0.67 7.15
C SER A 179 5.40 0.50 7.30
N GLU A 180 5.85 -0.37 8.21
CA GLU A 180 7.28 -0.69 8.35
C GLU A 180 7.86 -1.34 7.08
N LEU A 181 7.10 -2.23 6.43
CA LEU A 181 7.48 -2.84 5.17
C LEU A 181 7.57 -1.81 4.03
N HIS A 182 6.64 -0.85 3.98
CA HIS A 182 6.69 0.26 3.03
C HIS A 182 7.89 1.18 3.27
N GLU A 183 8.18 1.52 4.52
CA GLU A 183 9.36 2.32 4.87
C GLU A 183 10.64 1.60 4.42
N LEU A 184 10.73 0.29 4.70
CA LEU A 184 11.83 -0.55 4.26
C LEU A 184 11.95 -0.57 2.73
N ASN A 185 10.85 -0.70 2.00
CA ASN A 185 10.86 -0.62 0.54
C ASN A 185 11.39 0.74 0.07
N GLY A 186 10.93 1.83 0.70
CA GLY A 186 11.43 3.17 0.45
C GLY A 186 12.93 3.30 0.71
N LYS A 187 13.46 2.65 1.75
CA LYS A 187 14.91 2.61 2.04
C LYS A 187 15.69 1.79 1.02
N ILE A 188 15.23 0.58 0.68
CA ILE A 188 15.84 -0.28 -0.34
C ILE A 188 15.93 0.47 -1.66
N LEU A 189 14.86 1.15 -2.04
CA LEU A 189 14.79 1.91 -3.28
C LEU A 189 15.48 3.28 -3.17
N GLY A 190 15.90 3.76 -1.99
CA GLY A 190 16.50 5.08 -1.84
C GLY A 190 15.51 6.25 -2.02
N PHE A 191 14.21 5.99 -1.81
CA PHE A 191 13.16 7.01 -1.74
C PHE A 191 13.03 7.65 -0.36
N SER A 192 13.61 7.04 0.69
CA SER A 192 13.57 7.56 2.07
C SER A 192 14.55 8.72 2.35
N GLY A 193 15.35 9.14 1.36
CA GLY A 193 16.42 10.12 1.55
C GLY A 193 17.67 9.56 2.24
N LYS A 194 17.69 8.26 2.55
CA LYS A 194 18.90 7.51 2.94
C LYS A 194 19.50 6.79 1.74
N THR A 195 20.77 6.39 1.84
CA THR A 195 21.47 5.63 0.81
C THR A 195 20.82 4.27 0.56
N GLY A 196 19.97 4.24 -0.46
CA GLY A 196 19.36 3.03 -1.00
C GLY A 196 20.03 2.59 -2.29
N PHE A 197 19.58 1.46 -2.82
CA PHE A 197 20.16 0.86 -4.02
C PHE A 197 20.11 1.76 -5.26
N LEU A 198 19.08 2.62 -5.41
CA LEU A 198 19.04 3.57 -6.54
C LEU A 198 20.19 4.58 -6.51
N GLU A 199 20.72 4.91 -5.33
CA GLU A 199 21.85 5.83 -5.17
C GLU A 199 23.19 5.18 -5.54
N LEU A 200 23.24 3.85 -5.62
CA LEU A 200 24.43 3.08 -6.00
C LEU A 200 24.57 2.94 -7.51
N THR A 201 23.49 3.20 -8.26
CA THR A 201 23.52 3.11 -9.72
C THR A 201 24.13 4.37 -10.31
N ARG A 202 24.90 4.22 -11.39
CA ARG A 202 25.34 5.40 -12.17
C ARG A 202 24.19 6.03 -12.96
N ASN A 203 23.10 5.30 -13.14
CA ASN A 203 21.93 5.70 -13.95
C ASN A 203 20.62 5.59 -13.15
N ARG A 204 20.52 6.43 -12.11
CA ARG A 204 19.37 6.50 -11.19
C ARG A 204 18.03 6.66 -11.91
N ASN A 205 17.97 7.54 -12.92
CA ASN A 205 16.71 7.89 -13.59
C ASN A 205 16.09 6.72 -14.36
N GLU A 206 16.91 5.92 -15.03
CA GLU A 206 16.42 4.77 -15.79
C GLU A 206 15.89 3.68 -14.86
N LEU A 207 16.62 3.37 -13.79
CA LEU A 207 16.21 2.33 -12.85
C LEU A 207 15.00 2.76 -12.01
N GLN A 208 14.93 4.02 -11.62
CA GLN A 208 13.75 4.58 -10.95
C GLN A 208 12.51 4.42 -11.84
N ARG A 209 12.61 4.71 -13.14
CA ARG A 209 11.49 4.53 -14.08
C ARG A 209 11.11 3.05 -14.21
N GLU A 210 12.07 2.15 -14.28
CA GLU A 210 11.81 0.71 -14.37
C GLU A 210 11.11 0.17 -13.13
N VAL A 211 11.57 0.57 -11.93
CA VAL A 211 10.92 0.24 -10.65
C VAL A 211 9.52 0.81 -10.58
N GLN A 212 9.32 2.06 -10.97
CA GLN A 212 7.98 2.67 -10.99
C GLN A 212 7.03 1.91 -11.91
N ILE A 213 7.47 1.53 -13.11
CA ILE A 213 6.66 0.71 -14.03
C ILE A 213 6.30 -0.66 -13.41
N MET A 214 7.21 -1.26 -12.63
CA MET A 214 6.92 -2.52 -11.92
C MET A 214 5.91 -2.35 -10.79
N ILE A 215 5.89 -1.19 -10.13
CA ILE A 215 4.88 -0.84 -9.13
C ILE A 215 3.54 -0.58 -9.82
N ASP A 216 3.51 0.28 -10.84
CA ASP A 216 2.28 0.69 -11.55
C ASP A 216 1.57 -0.47 -12.26
N LYS A 217 2.32 -1.45 -12.80
CA LYS A 217 1.73 -2.64 -13.45
C LYS A 217 0.98 -3.53 -12.46
N ARG A 218 1.30 -3.49 -11.16
CA ARG A 218 0.61 -4.25 -10.12
C ARG A 218 -0.77 -3.65 -9.84
N ASP A 219 -0.84 -2.32 -9.70
CA ASP A 219 -2.10 -1.61 -9.41
C ASP A 219 -3.17 -1.85 -10.49
N GLN A 220 -2.76 -2.21 -11.71
CA GLN A 220 -3.65 -2.54 -12.82
C GLN A 220 -4.11 -4.01 -12.84
N SER A 221 -3.42 -4.92 -12.13
CA SER A 221 -3.65 -6.37 -12.20
C SER A 221 -4.61 -6.91 -11.14
N ILE A 222 -5.03 -6.10 -10.16
CA ILE A 222 -5.77 -6.57 -8.99
C ILE A 222 -7.16 -5.94 -8.99
N THR A 223 -8.10 -6.62 -9.63
CA THR A 223 -9.53 -6.45 -9.35
C THR A 223 -9.85 -7.28 -8.09
N HIS A 224 -10.83 -6.86 -7.28
CA HIS A 224 -11.29 -7.35 -5.96
C HIS A 224 -10.73 -6.53 -4.78
N GLY A 225 -11.50 -5.50 -4.38
CA GLY A 225 -11.07 -4.42 -3.49
C GLY A 225 -11.56 -4.53 -2.03
N PRO A 226 -10.82 -3.92 -1.09
CA PRO A 226 -11.28 -3.69 0.28
C PRO A 226 -10.96 -2.29 0.83
N LYS A 227 -11.29 -2.10 2.11
CA LYS A 227 -11.75 -0.85 2.75
C LYS A 227 -10.69 -0.17 3.63
N VAL A 228 -10.52 1.15 3.49
CA VAL A 228 -9.59 1.99 4.27
C VAL A 228 -10.33 2.82 5.33
N GLN A 229 -9.72 3.01 6.51
CA GLN A 229 -10.33 3.70 7.67
C GLN A 229 -9.42 4.84 8.13
N LEU A 230 -9.96 6.07 8.19
CA LEU A 230 -9.29 7.28 8.65
C LEU A 230 -9.82 7.69 10.03
N GLY A 231 -8.97 8.33 10.83
CA GLY A 231 -9.33 8.90 12.14
C GLY A 231 -10.52 9.87 12.05
N ASP A 232 -11.31 9.90 13.14
CA ASP A 232 -12.63 10.52 13.26
C ASP A 232 -13.68 10.05 12.22
N SER A 233 -14.14 8.82 12.46
CA SER A 233 -15.44 8.29 12.01
C SER A 233 -15.69 8.10 10.50
N ASN A 234 -14.75 8.42 9.62
CA ASN A 234 -14.94 8.24 8.18
C ASN A 234 -14.39 6.91 7.66
N VAL A 235 -15.31 6.09 7.19
CA VAL A 235 -15.11 4.70 6.83
C VAL A 235 -15.36 4.56 5.32
N PHE A 236 -14.35 4.17 4.54
CA PHE A 236 -14.45 4.13 3.08
C PHE A 236 -15.22 2.89 2.60
N HIS A 237 -16.00 3.03 1.53
CA HIS A 237 -16.70 1.94 0.86
C HIS A 237 -16.62 2.21 -0.66
N GLY A 238 -15.49 1.85 -1.26
CA GLY A 238 -15.22 2.06 -2.68
C GLY A 238 -14.00 1.26 -3.12
N ASP A 239 -13.66 1.34 -4.41
CA ASP A 239 -12.45 0.71 -4.96
C ASP A 239 -11.21 1.13 -4.16
N PHE A 240 -10.40 0.17 -3.73
CA PHE A 240 -9.21 0.38 -2.91
C PHE A 240 -8.26 1.41 -3.52
N ALA A 241 -8.07 1.35 -4.84
CA ALA A 241 -7.21 2.29 -5.55
C ALA A 241 -7.70 3.75 -5.37
N ILE A 242 -9.01 3.95 -5.32
CA ILE A 242 -9.65 5.27 -5.14
C ILE A 242 -9.45 5.74 -3.70
N ALA A 243 -9.64 4.85 -2.72
CA ALA A 243 -9.40 5.13 -1.31
C ALA A 243 -7.97 5.59 -1.06
N THR A 244 -7.01 4.84 -1.59
CA THR A 244 -5.57 5.11 -1.47
C THR A 244 -5.20 6.42 -2.17
N THR A 245 -5.73 6.66 -3.37
CA THR A 245 -5.49 7.93 -4.10
C THR A 245 -5.96 9.16 -3.32
N ILE A 246 -7.13 9.08 -2.68
CA ILE A 246 -7.66 10.16 -1.84
C ILE A 246 -6.81 10.30 -0.56
N GLN A 247 -6.41 9.18 0.05
CA GLN A 247 -5.53 9.18 1.23
C GLN A 247 -4.18 9.84 0.94
N ASP A 248 -3.56 9.49 -0.18
CA ASP A 248 -2.27 10.05 -0.60
C ASP A 248 -2.39 11.56 -0.84
N SER A 249 -3.55 12.01 -1.34
CA SER A 249 -3.85 13.44 -1.48
C SER A 249 -3.88 14.14 -0.11
N PHE A 250 -4.51 13.56 0.91
CA PHE A 250 -4.46 14.10 2.29
C PHE A 250 -3.02 14.17 2.82
N ASN A 251 -2.26 13.08 2.68
CA ASN A 251 -0.88 13.01 3.14
C ASN A 251 -0.01 14.08 2.46
N GLN A 252 -0.20 14.27 1.16
CA GLN A 252 0.49 15.29 0.38
C GLN A 252 0.15 16.71 0.85
N ILE A 253 -1.12 17.00 1.13
CA ILE A 253 -1.53 18.32 1.64
C ILE A 253 -0.87 18.61 2.98
N ALA A 254 -0.92 17.65 3.91
CA ALA A 254 -0.32 17.78 5.24
C ALA A 254 1.18 18.09 5.16
N GLN A 255 1.91 17.40 4.28
CA GLN A 255 3.35 17.54 4.08
C GLN A 255 3.77 18.74 3.22
N SER A 256 2.85 19.40 2.54
CA SER A 256 3.17 20.51 1.64
C SER A 256 3.59 21.79 2.37
N SER A 257 4.30 22.69 1.67
CA SER A 257 4.62 24.04 2.16
C SER A 257 3.54 25.08 1.83
N ALA A 258 2.35 24.65 1.40
CA ALA A 258 1.21 25.52 1.17
C ALA A 258 0.79 26.23 2.47
N ASN A 259 0.17 27.40 2.34
CA ASN A 259 -0.39 28.11 3.50
C ASN A 259 -1.59 27.34 4.10
N ASP A 260 -1.88 27.62 5.38
CA ASP A 260 -2.89 26.89 6.15
C ASP A 260 -4.30 26.99 5.54
N ASP A 261 -4.67 28.15 5.00
CA ASP A 261 -5.98 28.35 4.35
C ASP A 261 -6.12 27.44 3.12
N LEU A 262 -5.08 27.34 2.29
CA LEU A 262 -5.07 26.46 1.12
C LEU A 262 -5.13 24.99 1.55
N LYS A 263 -4.38 24.60 2.58
CA LYS A 263 -4.41 23.23 3.12
C LYS A 263 -5.81 22.85 3.59
N GLN A 264 -6.44 23.69 4.42
CA GLN A 264 -7.79 23.43 4.94
C GLN A 264 -8.82 23.28 3.82
N LYS A 265 -8.71 24.09 2.75
CA LYS A 265 -9.62 23.98 1.59
C LYS A 265 -9.36 22.73 0.75
N LEU A 266 -8.12 22.31 0.59
CA LEU A 266 -7.79 21.07 -0.10
C LEU A 266 -8.21 19.82 0.70
N GLU A 267 -8.09 19.84 2.04
CA GLU A 267 -8.58 18.76 2.92
C GLU A 267 -10.11 18.66 2.89
N LEU A 268 -10.80 19.80 2.92
CA LEU A 268 -12.24 19.87 2.75
C LEU A 268 -12.65 19.31 1.38
N LEU A 269 -11.93 19.67 0.32
CA LEU A 269 -12.16 19.14 -1.02
C LEU A 269 -11.99 17.62 -1.04
N CYS A 270 -10.90 17.07 -0.48
CA CYS A 270 -10.68 15.62 -0.41
C CYS A 270 -11.85 14.91 0.29
N SER A 271 -12.35 15.47 1.39
CA SER A 271 -13.50 14.93 2.13
C SER A 271 -14.79 14.94 1.28
N GLN A 272 -15.06 16.04 0.57
CA GLN A 272 -16.24 16.14 -0.27
C GLN A 272 -16.17 15.23 -1.51
N VAL A 273 -14.99 15.09 -2.12
CA VAL A 273 -14.77 14.15 -3.23
C VAL A 273 -14.93 12.70 -2.75
N GLN A 274 -14.47 12.38 -1.55
CA GLN A 274 -14.69 11.08 -0.93
C GLN A 274 -16.19 10.75 -0.79
N ASP A 275 -17.02 11.71 -0.40
CA ASP A 275 -18.47 11.48 -0.31
C ASP A 275 -19.14 11.40 -1.67
N LEU A 276 -18.69 12.22 -2.61
CA LEU A 276 -19.22 12.26 -3.98
C LEU A 276 -18.90 10.98 -4.76
N THR A 277 -17.69 10.42 -4.62
CA THR A 277 -17.30 9.16 -5.28
C THR A 277 -18.21 8.00 -4.88
N LYS A 278 -18.78 7.97 -3.66
CA LYS A 278 -19.76 6.93 -3.26
C LYS A 278 -21.05 6.97 -4.08
N MET A 279 -21.35 8.09 -4.75
CA MET A 279 -22.57 8.28 -5.55
C MET A 279 -22.34 8.13 -7.05
N LEU A 280 -21.08 8.03 -7.49
CA LEU A 280 -20.70 7.97 -8.90
C LEU A 280 -20.62 6.52 -9.39
N PRO A 281 -20.83 6.25 -10.69
CA PRO A 281 -20.45 4.98 -11.32
C PRO A 281 -18.93 4.75 -11.21
N ALA A 282 -18.49 3.50 -11.06
CA ALA A 282 -17.08 3.13 -10.79
C ALA A 282 -16.05 3.81 -11.73
N GLU A 283 -16.33 3.89 -13.03
CA GLU A 283 -15.46 4.57 -13.99
C GLU A 283 -15.26 6.06 -13.65
N LYS A 284 -16.34 6.73 -13.26
CA LYS A 284 -16.31 8.15 -12.85
C LYS A 284 -15.73 8.35 -11.46
N GLN A 285 -15.82 7.35 -10.57
CA GLN A 285 -15.13 7.41 -9.29
C GLN A 285 -13.61 7.49 -9.49
N LYS A 286 -13.08 6.65 -10.39
CA LYS A 286 -11.64 6.58 -10.69
C LYS A 286 -11.14 7.86 -11.34
N GLU A 287 -11.85 8.34 -12.36
CA GLU A 287 -11.56 9.62 -13.03
C GLU A 287 -11.52 10.76 -12.00
N MET A 288 -12.53 10.84 -11.13
CA MET A 288 -12.61 11.88 -10.12
C MET A 288 -11.48 11.83 -9.07
N ALA A 289 -11.07 10.64 -8.64
CA ALA A 289 -9.93 10.51 -7.72
C ALA A 289 -8.60 10.86 -8.39
N GLN A 290 -8.42 10.53 -9.67
CA GLN A 290 -7.24 10.91 -10.45
C GLN A 290 -7.18 12.44 -10.66
N ASP A 291 -8.31 13.07 -10.97
CA ASP A 291 -8.42 14.52 -11.10
C ASP A 291 -8.12 15.21 -9.76
N LEU A 292 -8.64 14.68 -8.64
CA LEU A 292 -8.35 15.19 -7.30
C LEU A 292 -6.84 15.11 -7.00
N SER A 293 -6.24 13.94 -7.19
CA SER A 293 -4.81 13.73 -6.93
C SER A 293 -3.96 14.67 -7.77
N SER A 294 -4.27 14.79 -9.06
CA SER A 294 -3.57 15.70 -9.98
C SER A 294 -3.75 17.17 -9.60
N PHE A 295 -4.96 17.55 -9.16
CA PHE A 295 -5.27 18.90 -8.69
C PHE A 295 -4.49 19.24 -7.43
N VAL A 296 -4.53 18.37 -6.41
CA VAL A 296 -3.79 18.52 -5.15
C VAL A 296 -2.29 18.57 -5.43
N ALA A 297 -1.78 17.69 -6.30
CA ALA A 297 -0.37 17.65 -6.63
C ALA A 297 0.14 18.89 -7.34
N GLU A 298 -0.69 19.56 -8.12
CA GLU A 298 -0.35 20.82 -8.74
C GLU A 298 -0.53 22.01 -7.78
N ALA A 299 -1.62 22.03 -7.01
CA ALA A 299 -1.95 23.11 -6.08
C ALA A 299 -0.98 23.23 -4.91
N THR A 300 -0.31 22.14 -4.52
CA THR A 300 0.65 22.08 -3.40
C THR A 300 2.10 22.39 -3.81
N LYS A 301 2.37 22.68 -5.08
CA LYS A 301 3.71 23.06 -5.56
C LYS A 301 4.09 24.46 -5.08
N GLU A 302 5.39 24.70 -4.95
CA GLU A 302 5.93 26.05 -4.70
C GLU A 302 5.59 27.01 -5.83
N THR A 303 5.52 26.52 -7.07
CA THR A 303 5.11 27.28 -8.26
C THR A 303 4.00 26.54 -9.04
N PRO A 304 2.73 26.64 -8.60
CA PRO A 304 1.61 25.97 -9.25
C PRO A 304 1.41 26.47 -10.69
N ARG A 305 1.28 25.56 -11.64
CA ARG A 305 1.06 25.91 -13.05
C ARG A 305 -0.43 26.07 -13.30
N ARG A 306 -0.86 27.32 -13.48
CA ARG A 306 -2.24 27.72 -13.71
C ARG A 306 -3.06 26.80 -14.62
N LYS A 307 -2.56 26.55 -15.83
CA LYS A 307 -3.25 25.72 -16.82
C LYS A 307 -3.53 24.29 -16.34
N TRP A 308 -2.67 23.73 -15.49
CA TRP A 308 -2.79 22.35 -15.02
C TRP A 308 -3.82 22.22 -13.91
N TYR A 309 -3.78 23.10 -12.89
CA TYR A 309 -4.78 23.04 -11.84
C TYR A 309 -6.16 23.47 -12.34
N GLU A 310 -6.26 24.38 -13.32
CA GLU A 310 -7.54 24.76 -13.94
C GLU A 310 -8.17 23.58 -14.69
N LEU A 311 -7.38 22.83 -15.46
CA LEU A 311 -7.85 21.64 -16.17
C LEU A 311 -8.39 20.57 -15.22
N ASN A 312 -7.65 20.25 -14.15
CA ASN A 312 -8.10 19.27 -13.17
C ASN A 312 -9.31 19.77 -12.36
N ALA A 313 -9.39 21.08 -12.08
CA ALA A 313 -10.56 21.69 -11.45
C ALA A 313 -11.82 21.59 -12.32
N GLU A 314 -11.70 21.76 -13.64
CA GLU A 314 -12.80 21.55 -14.59
C GLU A 314 -13.29 20.10 -14.55
N GLY A 315 -12.37 19.12 -14.55
CA GLY A 315 -12.71 17.70 -14.40
C GLY A 315 -13.51 17.40 -13.12
N LEU A 316 -13.02 17.90 -11.98
CA LEU A 316 -13.72 17.79 -10.69
C LEU A 316 -15.11 18.45 -10.70
N ILE A 317 -15.25 19.62 -11.33
CA ILE A 317 -16.53 20.33 -11.43
C ILE A 317 -17.51 19.57 -12.32
N GLU A 318 -17.08 19.05 -13.46
CA GLU A 318 -17.94 18.27 -14.37
C GLU A 318 -18.39 16.96 -13.73
N ALA A 319 -17.47 16.24 -13.05
CA ALA A 319 -17.80 15.06 -12.27
C ALA A 319 -18.81 15.37 -11.15
N ALA A 320 -18.63 16.50 -10.46
CA ALA A 320 -19.55 16.94 -9.41
C ALA A 320 -20.94 17.28 -9.94
N LYS A 321 -21.05 17.96 -11.09
CA LYS A 321 -22.35 18.29 -11.72
C LYS A 321 -23.18 17.06 -12.08
N ALA A 322 -22.53 15.92 -12.33
CA ALA A 322 -23.22 14.67 -12.61
C ALA A 322 -23.99 14.11 -11.39
N CYS A 323 -23.72 14.60 -10.17
CA CYS A 323 -24.37 14.16 -8.94
C CYS A 323 -25.18 15.28 -8.28
N ALA A 324 -26.50 15.21 -8.41
CA ALA A 324 -27.43 16.27 -7.99
C ALA A 324 -27.36 16.70 -6.51
N GLY A 325 -26.88 15.85 -5.59
CA GLY A 325 -26.89 16.12 -4.14
C GLY A 325 -25.60 16.76 -3.57
N LEU A 326 -24.44 16.47 -4.17
CA LEU A 326 -23.12 16.90 -3.68
C LEU A 326 -22.34 17.78 -4.68
N ALA A 327 -22.97 18.14 -5.81
CA ALA A 327 -22.40 19.06 -6.79
C ALA A 327 -22.02 20.41 -6.15
N SER A 328 -22.93 21.01 -5.38
CA SER A 328 -22.76 22.38 -4.89
C SER A 328 -21.59 22.55 -3.92
N PRO A 329 -21.40 21.69 -2.88
CA PRO A 329 -20.26 21.80 -1.98
C PRO A 329 -18.91 21.65 -2.70
N VAL A 330 -18.75 20.63 -3.55
CA VAL A 330 -17.50 20.37 -4.28
C VAL A 330 -17.15 21.52 -5.21
N ILE A 331 -18.12 22.00 -6.00
CA ILE A 331 -17.92 23.12 -6.94
C ILE A 331 -17.55 24.40 -6.17
N ALA A 332 -18.17 24.65 -5.01
CA ALA A 332 -17.86 25.81 -4.19
C ALA A 332 -16.41 25.73 -3.67
N THR A 333 -16.01 24.59 -3.09
CA THR A 333 -14.67 24.41 -2.55
C THR A 333 -13.59 24.45 -3.63
N VAL A 334 -13.83 23.86 -4.81
CA VAL A 334 -12.89 23.99 -5.95
C VAL A 334 -12.69 25.46 -6.33
N LYS A 335 -13.77 26.26 -6.39
CA LYS A 335 -13.67 27.71 -6.70
C LYS A 335 -12.90 28.49 -5.64
N GLU A 336 -13.09 28.16 -4.37
CA GLU A 336 -12.33 28.76 -3.27
C GLU A 336 -10.84 28.45 -3.38
N VAL A 337 -10.47 27.20 -3.68
CA VAL A 337 -9.07 26.81 -3.92
C VAL A 337 -8.48 27.57 -5.11
N LEU A 338 -9.21 27.68 -6.22
CA LEU A 338 -8.77 28.44 -7.39
C LEU A 338 -8.54 29.93 -7.08
N ALA A 339 -9.38 30.53 -6.24
CA ALA A 339 -9.22 31.90 -5.80
C ALA A 339 -7.93 32.07 -4.98
N LEU A 340 -7.66 31.16 -4.04
CA LEU A 340 -6.44 31.18 -3.22
C LEU A 340 -5.18 31.04 -4.07
N LEU A 341 -5.17 30.09 -5.02
CA LEU A 341 -4.05 29.88 -5.95
C LEU A 341 -3.80 31.10 -6.85
N SER A 342 -4.86 31.81 -7.24
CA SER A 342 -4.75 33.01 -8.09
C SER A 342 -4.21 34.24 -7.33
N THR A 343 -4.27 34.24 -6.00
CA THR A 343 -3.70 35.31 -5.16
C THR A 343 -2.25 35.07 -4.76
N THR A 344 -1.74 33.85 -4.94
CA THR A 344 -0.39 33.44 -4.55
C THR A 344 0.59 33.31 -5.73
N ALA A 345 0.08 33.32 -6.97
CA ALA A 345 0.87 33.41 -8.21
C ALA A 345 1.04 34.87 -8.67
#